data_AF-A0A7U4J6U2-F1
#
_entry.id   AF-A0A7U4J6U2-F1
#
_cell.length_a   1.000
_cell.length_b   1.000
_cell.length_c   1.000
_cell.angle_alpha   90.00
_cell.angle_beta   90.00
_cell.angle_gamma   90.00
#
_symmetry.space_group_name_H-M   'P 1'
#
loop_
_entity.id
_entity.type
_entity.pdbx_description
1 polymer ?
#
loop_
_entity_poly.entity_id
_entity_poly.type
_entity_poly.pdbx_seq_one_letter_code
_entity_poly.pdbx_strand_id
1 'polypeptide(L)'
;MGSALIEVLGPLLGTDMAQVWTGDDTLLDMIRDREVLGAVLRDVAGDTVAKANEGATGKVMRRIMRDCLTGNGRAKVEGWVPRWMAFPPAAYTERGGVPTVTRAAQVAGLSATSEPLRQAA
;
A
#
# COMPACT_ATOMS: atom_id res chain seq x y z
N MET A 1 -4.90 -13.92 7.17
CA MET A 1 -3.46 -13.69 7.39
C MET A 1 -3.26 -12.28 7.92
N GLY A 2 -2.33 -12.11 8.86
CA GLY A 2 -2.13 -10.90 9.68
C GLY A 2 -2.79 -11.00 11.07
N SER A 3 -2.04 -10.74 12.13
CA SER A 3 -2.54 -10.68 13.52
C SER A 3 -2.40 -9.26 14.08
N ALA A 4 -3.15 -8.93 15.12
CA ALA A 4 -3.07 -7.63 15.78
C ALA A 4 -1.66 -7.34 16.36
N LEU A 5 -0.89 -8.40 16.65
CA LEU A 5 0.50 -8.29 17.08
C LEU A 5 1.39 -7.62 16.03
N ILE A 6 1.13 -7.84 14.73
CA ILE A 6 1.90 -7.21 13.65
C ILE A 6 1.68 -5.70 13.65
N GLU A 7 0.46 -5.25 13.90
CA GLU A 7 0.11 -3.83 13.93
C GLU A 7 0.72 -3.09 15.14
N VAL A 8 1.09 -3.85 16.18
CA VAL A 8 1.87 -3.33 17.33
C VAL A 8 3.37 -3.37 17.03
N LEU A 9 3.91 -4.53 16.63
CA LEU A 9 5.35 -4.71 16.45
C LEU A 9 5.93 -3.95 15.25
N GLY A 10 5.17 -3.81 14.15
CA GLY A 10 5.61 -3.11 12.95
C GLY A 10 6.10 -1.69 13.26
N PRO A 11 5.25 -0.82 13.85
CA PRO A 11 5.64 0.51 14.32
C PRO A 11 6.75 0.49 15.39
N LEU A 12 6.65 -0.38 16.40
CA LEU A 12 7.63 -0.45 17.52
C LEU A 12 9.06 -0.74 17.05
N LEU A 13 9.19 -1.60 16.03
CA LEU A 13 10.46 -1.96 15.43
C LEU A 13 10.93 -0.95 14.37
N GLY A 14 10.17 0.13 14.14
CA GLY A 14 10.42 1.12 13.09
C GLY A 14 10.39 0.51 11.69
N THR A 15 9.56 -0.51 11.45
CA THR A 15 9.51 -1.22 10.17
C THR A 15 9.04 -0.28 9.07
N ASP A 16 9.95 0.11 8.18
CA ASP A 16 9.61 0.78 6.94
C ASP A 16 9.33 -0.29 5.87
N MET A 17 8.05 -0.44 5.54
CA MET A 17 7.64 -1.42 4.54
C MET A 17 8.19 -1.10 3.15
N ALA A 18 8.53 0.15 2.85
CA ALA A 18 9.13 0.52 1.57
C ALA A 18 10.52 -0.11 1.36
N GLN A 19 11.20 -0.51 2.42
CA GLN A 19 12.51 -1.17 2.36
C GLN A 19 12.45 -2.67 2.09
N VAL A 20 11.31 -3.31 2.37
CA VAL A 20 11.17 -4.79 2.33
C VAL A 20 10.10 -5.26 1.34
N TRP A 21 9.21 -4.37 0.93
CA TRP A 21 8.18 -4.64 -0.05
C TRP A 21 8.69 -4.38 -1.46
N THR A 22 8.28 -5.23 -2.40
CA THR A 22 8.45 -4.98 -3.84
C THR A 22 7.11 -5.20 -4.52
N GLY A 23 6.63 -4.20 -5.24
CA GLY A 23 5.39 -4.32 -6.01
C GLY A 23 5.53 -5.40 -7.08
N ASP A 24 4.68 -6.42 -7.00
CA ASP A 24 4.66 -7.53 -7.97
C ASP A 24 3.36 -7.57 -8.81
N ASP A 25 3.45 -8.26 -9.94
CA ASP A 25 2.35 -8.40 -10.89
C ASP A 25 1.16 -9.19 -10.31
N THR A 26 1.43 -10.13 -9.42
CA THR A 26 0.41 -11.00 -8.83
C THR A 26 -0.51 -10.19 -7.94
N LEU A 27 0.03 -9.28 -7.12
CA LEU A 27 -0.75 -8.36 -6.31
C LEU A 27 -1.67 -7.51 -7.21
N LEU A 28 -1.12 -6.90 -8.26
CA LEU A 28 -1.90 -6.04 -9.15
C LEU A 28 -3.06 -6.79 -9.81
N ASP A 29 -2.83 -8.05 -10.20
CA ASP A 29 -3.84 -8.90 -10.83
C ASP A 29 -4.94 -9.37 -9.85
N MET A 30 -4.65 -9.41 -8.54
CA MET A 30 -5.64 -9.67 -7.50
C MET A 30 -6.58 -8.50 -7.23
N ILE A 31 -6.23 -7.27 -7.63
CA ILE A 31 -7.10 -6.10 -7.44
C ILE A 31 -8.26 -6.15 -8.46
N ARG A 32 -9.42 -6.61 -7.99
CA ARG A 32 -10.65 -6.72 -8.80
C ARG A 32 -11.55 -5.51 -8.70
N ASP A 33 -11.59 -4.85 -7.55
CA ASP A 33 -12.41 -3.67 -7.33
C ASP A 33 -11.90 -2.48 -8.17
N ARG A 34 -12.80 -1.86 -8.92
CA ARG A 34 -12.46 -0.84 -9.92
C ARG A 34 -12.02 0.48 -9.30
N GLU A 35 -12.56 0.81 -8.14
CA GLU A 35 -12.23 2.03 -7.40
C GLU A 35 -10.89 1.86 -6.70
N VAL A 36 -10.66 0.71 -6.06
CA VAL A 36 -9.34 0.36 -5.50
C VAL A 36 -8.29 0.40 -6.60
N LEU A 37 -8.56 -0.19 -7.76
CA LEU A 37 -7.63 -0.18 -8.88
C LEU A 37 -7.27 1.25 -9.35
N GLY A 38 -8.25 2.15 -9.39
CA GLY A 38 -8.02 3.55 -9.72
C GLY A 38 -7.22 4.29 -8.65
N ALA A 39 -7.45 3.99 -7.38
CA ALA A 39 -6.71 4.58 -6.27
C ALA A 39 -5.26 4.06 -6.20
N VAL A 40 -5.01 2.78 -6.48
CA VAL A 40 -3.64 2.26 -6.61
C VAL A 40 -2.94 2.86 -7.83
N LEU A 41 -3.64 3.00 -8.96
CA LEU A 41 -3.07 3.69 -10.14
C LEU A 41 -2.65 5.12 -9.79
N ARG A 42 -3.41 5.83 -8.96
CA ARG A 42 -3.06 7.16 -8.47
C ARG A 42 -1.81 7.15 -7.59
N ASP A 43 -1.72 6.22 -6.65
CA ASP A 43 -0.53 6.07 -5.79
C ASP A 43 0.74 5.77 -6.61
N VAL A 44 0.62 4.91 -7.62
CA VAL A 44 1.78 4.45 -8.42
C VAL A 44 2.12 5.44 -9.54
N ALA A 45 1.15 5.88 -10.33
CA ALA A 45 1.41 6.66 -11.55
C ALA A 45 1.13 8.16 -11.38
N GLY A 46 0.63 8.59 -10.22
CA GLY A 46 0.29 9.97 -9.92
C GLY A 46 -1.08 10.40 -10.43
N ASP A 47 -1.56 11.51 -9.87
CA ASP A 47 -2.88 12.09 -10.11
C ASP A 47 -3.19 12.35 -11.59
N THR A 48 -2.25 12.92 -12.32
CA THR A 48 -2.44 13.28 -13.73
C THR A 48 -2.68 12.04 -14.59
N VAL A 49 -1.88 10.98 -14.38
CA VAL A 49 -2.02 9.73 -15.13
C VAL A 49 -3.31 9.01 -14.73
N ALA A 50 -3.65 8.99 -13.45
CA ALA A 50 -4.88 8.37 -12.98
C ALA A 50 -6.13 9.05 -13.58
N LYS A 51 -6.19 10.38 -13.59
CA LYS A 51 -7.29 11.15 -14.19
C LYS A 51 -7.40 10.90 -15.70
N ALA A 52 -6.29 10.94 -16.42
CA ALA A 52 -6.27 10.69 -17.86
C ALA A 52 -6.74 9.27 -18.25
N ASN A 53 -6.72 8.33 -17.31
CA ASN A 53 -7.08 6.94 -17.52
C ASN A 53 -8.34 6.52 -16.76
N GLU A 54 -9.15 7.44 -16.23
CA GLU A 54 -10.31 7.09 -15.39
C GLU A 54 -11.30 6.13 -16.08
N GLY A 55 -11.51 6.30 -17.40
CA GLY A 55 -12.36 5.45 -18.23
C GLY A 55 -11.66 4.22 -18.83
N ALA A 56 -10.36 4.03 -18.57
CA ALA A 56 -9.61 2.92 -19.13
C ALA A 56 -10.07 1.57 -18.58
N THR A 57 -9.82 0.48 -19.32
CA THR A 57 -10.07 -0.86 -18.80
C THR A 57 -9.11 -1.19 -17.65
N GLY A 58 -9.51 -2.08 -16.74
CA GLY A 58 -8.62 -2.50 -15.65
C GLY A 58 -7.32 -3.14 -16.13
N LYS A 59 -7.32 -3.77 -17.31
CA LYS A 59 -6.11 -4.30 -17.97
C LYS A 59 -5.13 -3.18 -18.33
N VAL A 60 -5.63 -2.07 -18.86
CA VAL A 60 -4.81 -0.90 -19.21
C VAL A 60 -4.23 -0.26 -17.94
N MET A 61 -5.04 -0.08 -16.90
CA MET A 61 -4.56 0.47 -15.62
C MET A 61 -3.44 -0.37 -15.02
N ARG A 62 -3.61 -1.70 -14.98
CA ARG A 62 -2.56 -2.62 -14.49
C ARG A 62 -1.28 -2.55 -15.31
N ARG A 63 -1.40 -2.44 -16.64
CA ARG A 63 -0.23 -2.25 -17.50
C ARG A 63 0.53 -0.98 -17.15
N ILE A 64 -0.17 0.15 -16.98
CA ILE A 64 0.46 1.42 -16.60
C ILE A 64 1.20 1.30 -15.26
N MET A 65 0.57 0.67 -14.25
CA MET A 65 1.21 0.45 -12.95
C MET A 65 2.46 -0.42 -13.09
N ARG A 66 2.42 -1.50 -13.87
CA ARG A 66 3.58 -2.34 -14.15
C ARG A 66 4.70 -1.57 -14.85
N ASP A 67 4.36 -0.78 -15.85
CA ASP A 67 5.31 0.07 -16.58
C ASP A 67 5.99 1.08 -15.62
N CYS A 68 5.25 1.67 -14.68
CA CYS A 68 5.81 2.54 -13.64
C CYS A 68 6.70 1.78 -12.64
N LEU A 69 6.29 0.60 -12.15
CA LEU A 69 7.06 -0.15 -11.14
C LEU A 69 8.34 -0.77 -11.71
N THR A 70 8.34 -1.12 -13.00
CA THR A 70 9.50 -1.71 -13.68
C THR A 70 10.39 -0.68 -14.38
N GLY A 71 9.92 0.57 -14.54
CA GLY A 71 10.61 1.60 -15.30
C GLY A 71 10.54 1.40 -16.83
N ASN A 72 9.54 0.66 -17.32
CA ASN A 72 9.39 0.36 -18.74
C ASN A 72 8.64 1.48 -19.47
N GLY A 73 9.39 2.38 -20.12
CA GLY A 73 8.81 3.51 -20.87
C GLY A 73 8.19 4.60 -20.00
N ARG A 74 8.39 4.53 -18.68
CA ARG A 74 7.96 5.51 -17.67
C ARG A 74 9.05 5.67 -16.61
N ALA A 75 9.03 6.79 -15.89
CA ALA A 75 9.90 6.97 -14.73
C ALA A 75 9.61 5.84 -13.72
N LYS A 76 10.67 5.15 -13.29
CA LYS A 76 10.53 4.05 -12.35
C LYS A 76 10.10 4.59 -10.99
N VAL A 77 9.09 3.96 -10.41
CA VAL A 77 8.56 4.29 -9.08
C VAL A 77 9.13 3.28 -8.10
N GLU A 78 9.94 3.79 -7.17
CA GLU A 78 10.56 3.01 -6.10
C GLU A 78 9.80 3.21 -4.79
N GLY A 79 9.86 2.23 -3.89
CA GLY A 79 9.33 2.35 -2.53
C GLY A 79 7.80 2.45 -2.42
N TRP A 80 7.05 2.19 -3.50
CA TRP A 80 5.59 2.13 -3.43
C TRP A 80 5.15 0.93 -2.60
N VAL A 81 4.36 1.19 -1.56
CA VAL A 81 3.73 0.18 -0.69
C VAL A 81 2.21 0.34 -0.78
N PRO A 82 1.43 -0.74 -0.97
CA PRO A 82 -0.02 -0.68 -0.84
C PRO A 82 -0.41 -0.18 0.55
N ARG A 83 -1.37 0.76 0.62
CA ARG A 83 -1.80 1.37 1.91
C ARG A 83 -2.18 0.35 2.98
N TRP A 84 -2.77 -0.79 2.61
CA TRP A 84 -3.15 -1.85 3.56
C TRP A 84 -1.98 -2.69 4.10
N MET A 85 -0.78 -2.51 3.55
CA MET A 85 0.47 -3.13 4.00
C MET A 85 1.39 -2.17 4.76
N ALA A 86 1.08 -0.88 4.81
CA ALA A 86 1.86 0.11 5.55
C ALA A 86 1.61 0.03 7.06
N PHE A 87 2.45 0.73 7.83
CA PHE A 87 2.27 0.93 9.27
C PHE A 87 2.12 2.42 9.60
N PRO A 88 0.96 2.88 10.12
CA PRO A 88 -0.28 2.12 10.28
C PRO A 88 -0.93 1.79 8.92
N PRO A 89 -1.69 0.68 8.81
CA PRO A 89 -2.38 0.33 7.57
C PRO A 89 -3.57 1.26 7.32
N ALA A 90 -3.85 1.53 6.05
CA ALA A 90 -5.01 2.30 5.62
C ALA A 90 -5.77 1.62 4.47
N ALA A 91 -7.08 1.89 4.39
CA ALA A 91 -7.90 1.50 3.26
C ALA A 91 -7.74 2.49 2.09
N TYR A 92 -8.02 2.03 0.87
CA TYR A 92 -8.07 2.89 -0.30
C TYR A 92 -9.41 3.59 -0.49
N THR A 93 -10.48 3.03 0.07
CA THR A 93 -11.85 3.51 -0.09
C THR A 93 -12.54 3.59 1.25
N GLU A 94 -13.53 4.48 1.36
CA GLU A 94 -14.34 4.65 2.57
C GLU A 94 -15.18 3.42 2.92
N ARG A 95 -15.46 2.55 1.93
CA ARG A 95 -16.15 1.27 2.16
C ARG A 95 -15.41 0.36 3.14
N GLY A 96 -14.10 0.55 3.31
CA GLY A 96 -13.29 -0.29 4.19
C GLY A 96 -13.17 -1.72 3.68
N GLY A 97 -13.41 -2.70 4.56
CA GLY A 97 -13.28 -4.13 4.22
C GLY A 97 -11.84 -4.64 4.22
N VAL A 98 -10.90 -3.89 4.81
CA VAL A 98 -9.49 -4.25 4.95
C VAL A 98 -9.23 -4.71 6.39
N PRO A 99 -9.09 -6.03 6.67
CA PRO A 99 -9.00 -6.52 8.04
C PRO A 99 -7.79 -6.02 8.82
N THR A 100 -6.69 -5.65 8.17
CA THR A 100 -5.50 -5.06 8.83
C THR A 100 -5.82 -3.70 9.44
N VAL A 101 -6.62 -2.87 8.76
CA VAL A 101 -7.10 -1.58 9.30
C VAL A 101 -7.96 -1.80 10.55
N THR A 102 -8.87 -2.78 10.52
CA THR A 102 -9.68 -3.13 11.70
C THR A 102 -8.82 -3.59 12.88
N ARG A 103 -7.79 -4.41 12.63
CA ARG A 103 -6.87 -4.88 13.68
C ARG A 103 -6.02 -3.75 14.25
N ALA A 104 -5.52 -2.85 13.40
CA ALA A 104 -4.75 -1.69 13.83
C ALA A 104 -5.58 -0.79 14.75
N ALA A 105 -6.86 -0.57 14.43
CA ALA A 105 -7.77 0.18 15.29
C ALA A 105 -7.99 -0.49 16.67
N GLN A 106 -8.01 -1.83 16.75
CA GLN A 106 -8.15 -2.57 18.02
C GLN A 106 -6.95 -2.40 18.96
N VAL A 107 -5.76 -2.12 18.42
CA VAL A 107 -4.51 -2.01 19.19
C VAL A 107 -3.92 -0.62 19.23
N ALA A 108 -4.60 0.39 18.67
CA ALA A 108 -4.13 1.77 18.62
C ALA A 108 -3.80 2.37 19.99
N GLY A 109 -4.45 1.89 21.06
CA GLY A 109 -4.14 2.30 22.44
C GLY A 109 -2.88 1.66 23.04
N LEU A 110 -2.35 0.60 22.44
CA LEU A 110 -1.17 -0.13 22.93
C LEU A 110 0.14 0.42 22.33
N SER A 111 0.08 1.09 21.18
CA SER A 111 1.24 1.68 20.51
C SER A 111 1.65 3.05 21.05
N ALA A 112 0.92 3.60 22.02
CA ALA A 112 1.09 4.97 22.53
C ALA A 112 2.35 5.20 23.39
N THR A 113 3.26 4.24 23.50
CA THR A 113 4.48 4.40 24.30
C THR A 113 5.63 3.58 23.72
N SER A 114 6.31 4.08 22.70
CA SER A 114 7.78 3.96 22.60
C SER A 114 8.33 4.62 21.35
N GLU A 115 9.41 5.34 21.57
CA GLU A 115 10.42 5.65 20.57
C GLU A 115 10.90 4.35 19.90
N PRO A 116 11.07 4.30 18.57
CA PRO A 116 11.43 3.07 17.88
C PRO A 116 12.72 2.48 18.45
N LEU A 117 12.68 1.18 18.81
CA LEU A 117 13.79 0.47 19.47
C LEU A 117 15.09 0.39 18.64
N ARG A 118 15.09 0.87 17.39
CA ARG A 118 16.25 0.86 16.48
C ARG A 118 17.36 1.84 16.84
N GLN A 119 17.18 2.75 17.80
CA GLN A 119 18.24 3.70 18.19
C GLN A 119 19.25 3.17 19.24
N ALA A 120 19.24 1.88 19.57
CA ALA A 120 20.10 1.31 20.63
C ALA A 120 21.23 0.37 20.14
N ALA A 121 21.68 0.47 18.89
CA ALA A 121 22.79 -0.36 18.37
C ALA A 121 23.85 0.47 17.64
#